data_AF-A3IZF3-F1
#
_entry.id   AF-A3IZF3-F1
#
_cell.length_a   1.000
_cell.length_b   1.000
_cell.length_c   1.000
_cell.angle_alpha   90.00
_cell.angle_beta   90.00
_cell.angle_gamma   90.00
#
_symmetry.space_group_name_H-M   'P 1'
#
loop_
_entity.id
_entity.type
_entity.pdbx_description
1 polymer ?
#
loop_
_entity_poly.entity_id
_entity_poly.type
_entity_poly.pdbx_seq_one_letter_code
_entity_poly.pdbx_strand_id
1 'polypeptide(L)'
;MSQAAIKARIAQLRSQGKVAPPNTWIGTSSITKKNGKRYTYYRLMKAYYPPATKNNPNPTRKTKMVQYLGTKESVAYQEMKEAIARRNEIRRLQRKLYKLEKAVSVASTQKEQQDKQPALTTLVGELVAQVQGLVEEIAWMKRQLSTTLA
;
A
#
# COMPACT_ATOMS: atom_id res chain seq x y z
N MET A 1 1.93 -2.42 -13.62
CA MET A 1 0.50 -2.79 -13.73
C MET A 1 -0.32 -1.53 -13.76
N SER A 2 -1.26 -1.42 -14.71
CA SER A 2 -2.23 -0.32 -14.75
C SER A 2 -3.29 -0.46 -13.64
N GLN A 3 -3.99 0.64 -13.32
CA GLN A 3 -5.10 0.61 -12.35
C GLN A 3 -6.19 -0.39 -12.74
N ALA A 4 -6.52 -0.47 -14.04
CA ALA A 4 -7.48 -1.43 -14.58
C ALA A 4 -7.03 -2.88 -14.36
N ALA A 5 -5.75 -3.19 -14.59
CA ALA A 5 -5.21 -4.53 -14.33
C ALA A 5 -5.27 -4.91 -12.84
N ILE A 6 -5.03 -3.96 -11.93
CA ILE A 6 -5.14 -4.20 -10.48
C ILE A 6 -6.60 -4.49 -10.09
N LYS A 7 -7.56 -3.70 -10.60
CA LYS A 7 -8.99 -3.91 -10.34
C LYS A 7 -9.47 -5.27 -10.88
N ALA A 8 -9.09 -5.63 -12.10
CA ALA A 8 -9.40 -6.92 -12.70
C ALA A 8 -8.82 -8.09 -11.87
N ARG A 9 -7.57 -7.97 -11.40
CA ARG A 9 -6.96 -9.00 -10.56
C ARG A 9 -7.66 -9.16 -9.21
N ILE A 10 -8.10 -8.06 -8.59
CA ILE A 10 -8.89 -8.13 -7.34
C ILE A 10 -10.22 -8.85 -7.60
N ALA A 11 -10.91 -8.57 -8.71
CA ALA A 11 -12.15 -9.25 -9.07
C ALA A 11 -11.92 -10.76 -9.28
N GLN A 12 -10.86 -11.12 -9.99
CA GLN A 12 -10.47 -12.52 -10.20
C GLN A 12 -10.19 -13.24 -8.87
N LEU A 13 -9.45 -12.63 -7.94
CA LEU A 13 -9.17 -13.23 -6.63
C LEU A 13 -10.43 -13.41 -5.77
N ARG A 14 -11.44 -12.56 -5.96
CA ARG A 14 -12.75 -12.68 -5.30
C ARG A 14 -13.60 -13.78 -5.93
N SER A 15 -13.53 -13.99 -7.24
CA SER A 15 -14.29 -15.04 -7.93
C SER A 15 -13.70 -16.44 -7.73
N GLN A 16 -12.39 -16.55 -7.46
CA GLN A 16 -11.72 -17.83 -7.19
C GLN A 16 -12.20 -18.55 -5.92
N GLY A 17 -12.91 -17.87 -5.02
CA GLY A 17 -13.54 -18.51 -3.86
C GLY A 17 -13.59 -17.63 -2.63
N LYS A 18 -13.95 -18.25 -1.49
CA LYS A 18 -14.22 -17.58 -0.22
C LYS A 18 -13.06 -16.75 0.32
N VAL A 19 -13.20 -15.43 0.40
CA VAL A 19 -12.19 -14.56 1.01
C VAL A 19 -12.34 -14.55 2.53
N ALA A 20 -11.24 -14.69 3.27
CA ALA A 20 -11.31 -14.70 4.73
C ALA A 20 -11.75 -13.34 5.29
N PRO A 21 -12.49 -13.31 6.42
CA PRO A 21 -12.91 -12.05 7.05
C PRO A 21 -11.72 -11.16 7.47
N PRO A 22 -11.93 -9.85 7.63
CA PRO A 22 -10.89 -8.94 8.10
C PRO A 22 -10.44 -9.29 9.52
N ASN A 23 -9.17 -9.00 9.81
CA ASN A 23 -8.54 -9.19 11.13
C ASN A 23 -8.64 -10.63 11.68
N THR A 24 -8.59 -11.61 10.78
CA THR A 24 -8.57 -13.03 11.14
C THR A 24 -7.23 -13.69 10.87
N TRP A 25 -6.88 -14.70 11.67
CA TRP A 25 -5.70 -15.55 11.50
C TRP A 25 -5.99 -16.96 12.02
N ILE A 26 -5.18 -17.93 11.62
CA ILE A 26 -5.26 -19.28 12.17
C ILE A 26 -4.39 -19.36 13.42
N GLY A 27 -5.02 -19.63 14.56
CA GLY A 27 -4.34 -19.93 15.82
C GLY A 27 -4.19 -21.43 16.02
N THR A 28 -3.17 -21.81 16.78
CA THR A 28 -2.91 -23.19 17.20
C THR A 28 -3.24 -23.37 18.67
N SER A 29 -3.67 -24.57 19.04
CA SER A 29 -3.81 -24.97 20.44
C SER A 29 -3.44 -26.43 20.57
N SER A 30 -2.68 -26.73 21.62
CA SER A 30 -2.26 -28.09 21.90
C SER A 30 -2.84 -28.53 23.24
N ILE A 31 -3.34 -29.75 23.29
CA ILE A 31 -3.81 -30.41 24.51
C ILE A 31 -2.98 -31.67 24.71
N THR A 32 -2.38 -31.79 25.89
CA THR A 32 -1.71 -33.02 26.32
C THR A 32 -2.70 -33.85 27.13
N LYS A 33 -2.94 -35.10 26.71
CA LYS A 33 -3.82 -36.04 27.43
C LYS A 33 -3.07 -36.74 28.56
N LYS A 34 -3.80 -37.38 29.48
CA LYS A 34 -3.23 -38.13 30.62
C LYS A 34 -2.23 -39.23 30.21
N ASN A 35 -2.35 -39.74 28.98
CA ASN A 35 -1.44 -40.74 28.40
C ASN A 35 -0.19 -40.13 27.74
N GLY A 36 0.11 -38.85 27.97
CA GLY A 36 1.27 -38.15 27.42
C GLY A 36 1.15 -37.74 25.94
N LYS A 37 0.14 -38.23 25.21
CA LYS A 37 -0.05 -37.86 23.79
C LYS A 37 -0.52 -36.41 23.65
N ARG A 38 0.13 -35.66 22.77
CA ARG A 38 -0.18 -34.26 22.47
C ARG A 38 -0.98 -34.15 21.18
N TYR A 39 -2.14 -33.51 21.25
CA TYR A 39 -3.00 -33.24 20.11
C TYR A 39 -2.97 -31.75 19.79
N THR A 40 -2.68 -31.40 18.55
CA THR A 40 -2.71 -30.00 18.09
C THR A 40 -3.87 -29.81 17.14
N TYR A 41 -4.66 -28.78 17.43
CA TYR A 41 -5.76 -28.35 16.57
C TYR A 41 -5.61 -26.88 16.19
N TYR A 42 -6.29 -26.52 15.12
CA TYR A 42 -6.25 -25.22 14.51
C TYR A 42 -7.63 -24.56 14.62
N ARG A 43 -7.62 -23.25 14.84
CA ARG A 43 -8.83 -22.43 15.01
C ARG A 43 -8.69 -21.12 14.27
N LEU A 44 -9.77 -20.66 13.65
CA LEU A 44 -9.85 -19.31 13.10
C LEU A 44 -10.09 -18.35 14.26
N MET A 45 -9.16 -17.43 14.45
CA MET A 45 -9.22 -16.36 15.43
C MET A 45 -9.59 -15.04 14.75
N LYS A 46 -10.26 -14.15 15.48
CA LYS A 46 -10.58 -12.79 15.04
C LYS A 46 -10.23 -11.78 16.12
N ALA A 47 -9.52 -10.73 15.74
CA ALA A 47 -9.35 -9.55 16.59
C ALA A 47 -10.56 -8.64 16.41
N TYR A 48 -11.08 -8.12 17.52
CA TYR A 48 -12.18 -7.17 17.54
C TYR A 48 -12.00 -6.16 18.67
N TYR A 49 -12.60 -4.99 18.49
CA TYR A 49 -12.74 -3.99 19.54
C TYR A 49 -14.12 -4.14 20.17
N PRO A 50 -14.23 -4.32 21.50
CA PRO A 50 -15.50 -4.21 22.19
C PRO A 50 -16.09 -2.80 21.97
N PRO A 51 -17.43 -2.65 22.02
CA PRO A 51 -18.03 -1.32 22.10
C PRO A 51 -17.58 -0.61 23.38
N ALA A 52 -17.40 0.70 23.31
CA ALA A 52 -17.13 1.52 24.49
C ALA A 52 -18.32 1.46 25.45
N THR A 53 -18.04 1.33 26.75
CA THR A 53 -19.06 1.35 27.81
C THR A 53 -18.75 2.47 28.79
N LYS A 54 -19.73 2.91 29.60
CA LYS A 54 -19.54 3.98 30.61
C LYS A 54 -18.34 3.70 31.54
N ASN A 55 -18.10 2.44 31.85
CA ASN A 55 -17.01 2.00 32.72
C ASN A 55 -15.69 1.75 31.98
N ASN A 56 -15.72 1.67 30.64
CA ASN A 56 -14.54 1.48 29.81
C ASN A 56 -14.70 2.22 28.47
N PRO A 57 -14.43 3.54 28.45
CA PRO A 57 -14.60 4.36 27.26
C PRO A 57 -13.60 4.00 26.15
N ASN A 58 -12.43 3.44 26.51
CA ASN A 58 -11.37 3.07 25.57
C ASN A 58 -11.06 1.56 25.66
N PRO A 59 -11.95 0.70 25.14
CA PRO A 59 -11.78 -0.73 25.27
C PRO A 59 -10.58 -1.24 24.47
N THR A 60 -9.76 -2.06 25.13
CA THR A 60 -8.60 -2.69 24.51
C THR A 60 -9.01 -3.76 23.51
N ARG A 61 -8.16 -3.99 22.50
CA ARG A 61 -8.38 -5.00 21.47
C ARG A 61 -8.45 -6.39 22.10
N LYS A 62 -9.54 -7.11 21.85
CA LYS A 62 -9.72 -8.51 22.28
C LYS A 62 -9.62 -9.47 21.11
N THR A 63 -9.43 -10.75 21.43
CA THR A 63 -9.41 -11.83 20.43
C THR A 63 -10.51 -12.82 20.78
N LYS A 64 -11.16 -13.37 19.76
CA LYS A 64 -12.15 -14.44 19.91
C LYS A 64 -11.92 -15.54 18.88
N MET A 65 -12.24 -16.76 19.27
CA MET A 65 -12.35 -17.86 18.32
C MET A 65 -13.63 -17.66 17.50
N VAL A 66 -13.53 -17.82 16.19
CA VAL A 66 -14.66 -17.75 15.25
C VAL A 66 -15.09 -19.14 14.82
N GLN A 67 -14.12 -20.00 14.48
CA GLN A 67 -14.40 -21.31 13.92
C GLN A 67 -13.31 -22.31 14.30
N TYR A 68 -13.71 -23.54 14.58
CA TYR A 68 -12.78 -24.66 14.71
C TYR A 68 -12.42 -25.20 13.33
N LEU A 69 -11.13 -25.39 13.04
CA LEU A 69 -10.65 -25.82 11.71
C LEU A 69 -10.18 -27.27 11.70
N GLY A 70 -10.06 -27.93 12.87
CA GLY A 70 -9.60 -29.30 12.97
C GLY A 70 -8.08 -29.41 12.97
N THR A 71 -7.56 -30.46 12.33
CA THR A 71 -6.13 -30.72 12.17
C THR A 71 -5.57 -29.97 10.95
N LYS A 72 -4.26 -30.05 10.73
CA LYS A 72 -3.58 -29.43 9.59
C LYS A 72 -4.05 -30.00 8.23
N GLU A 73 -4.49 -31.25 8.22
CA GLU A 73 -4.92 -31.98 7.04
C GLU A 73 -6.41 -31.81 6.75
N SER A 74 -7.16 -31.23 7.70
CA SER A 74 -8.57 -30.92 7.52
C SER A 74 -8.80 -29.99 6.34
N VAL A 75 -9.79 -30.32 5.51
CA VAL A 75 -10.23 -29.49 4.37
C VAL A 75 -10.52 -28.07 4.82
N ALA A 76 -11.21 -27.90 5.96
CA ALA A 76 -11.54 -26.59 6.51
C ALA A 76 -10.29 -25.74 6.83
N TYR A 77 -9.20 -26.36 7.29
CA TYR A 77 -7.94 -25.67 7.55
C TYR A 77 -7.28 -25.20 6.25
N GLN A 78 -7.23 -26.09 5.24
CA GLN A 78 -6.60 -25.79 3.95
C GLN A 78 -7.35 -24.69 3.21
N GLU A 79 -8.68 -24.80 3.11
CA GLU A 79 -9.53 -23.78 2.50
C GLU A 79 -9.38 -22.42 3.19
N MET A 80 -9.31 -22.40 4.53
CA MET A 80 -9.15 -21.16 5.28
C MET A 80 -7.76 -20.55 5.09
N LYS A 81 -6.73 -21.38 4.97
CA LYS A 81 -5.36 -20.93 4.67
C LYS A 81 -5.33 -20.21 3.32
N GLU A 82 -5.96 -20.79 2.30
CA GLU A 82 -6.08 -20.15 0.98
C GLU A 82 -6.95 -18.89 1.01
N ALA A 83 -8.06 -18.92 1.75
CA ALA A 83 -8.94 -17.77 1.93
C ALA A 83 -8.19 -16.57 2.55
N ILE A 84 -7.30 -16.83 3.51
CA ILE A 84 -6.43 -15.82 4.13
C ILE A 84 -5.39 -15.32 3.13
N ALA A 85 -4.78 -16.22 2.34
CA ALA A 85 -3.82 -15.84 1.30
C ALA A 85 -4.47 -14.91 0.26
N ARG A 86 -5.66 -15.27 -0.23
CA ARG A 86 -6.46 -14.44 -1.15
C ARG A 86 -6.77 -13.07 -0.55
N ARG A 87 -7.23 -13.02 0.71
CA ARG A 87 -7.47 -11.75 1.43
C ARG A 87 -6.22 -10.89 1.52
N ASN A 88 -5.07 -11.47 1.86
CA ASN A 88 -3.81 -10.73 2.00
C ASN A 88 -3.35 -10.15 0.65
N GLU A 89 -3.51 -10.92 -0.42
CA GLU A 89 -3.20 -10.47 -1.77
C GLU A 89 -4.12 -9.33 -2.22
N ILE A 90 -5.43 -9.47 -1.99
CA ILE A 90 -6.41 -8.39 -2.25
C ILE A 90 -6.01 -7.12 -1.48
N ARG A 91 -5.66 -7.25 -0.19
CA ARG A 91 -5.23 -6.10 0.64
C ARG A 91 -3.96 -5.45 0.09
N ARG A 92 -3.00 -6.24 -0.39
CA ARG A 92 -1.77 -5.74 -1.04
C ARG A 92 -2.11 -4.95 -2.30
N LEU A 93 -2.98 -5.48 -3.15
CA LEU A 93 -3.42 -4.84 -4.39
C LEU A 93 -4.20 -3.55 -4.13
N GLN A 94 -5.10 -3.54 -3.14
CA GLN A 94 -5.84 -2.34 -2.73
C GLN A 94 -4.89 -1.24 -2.26
N ARG A 95 -3.85 -1.57 -1.48
CA ARG A 95 -2.82 -0.59 -1.07
C ARG A 95 -2.06 -0.02 -2.26
N LYS A 96 -1.75 -0.84 -3.26
CA LYS A 96 -1.10 -0.38 -4.49
C LYS A 96 -2.01 0.57 -5.28
N LEU A 97 -3.29 0.20 -5.43
CA LEU A 97 -4.29 1.03 -6.10
C LEU A 97 -4.41 2.40 -5.43
N TYR A 98 -4.56 2.41 -4.09
CA TYR A 98 -4.64 3.65 -3.31
C TYR A 98 -3.42 4.55 -3.50
N LYS A 99 -2.20 3.97 -3.53
CA LYS A 99 -0.97 4.75 -3.78
C LYS A 99 -0.94 5.35 -5.19
N LEU A 100 -1.38 4.61 -6.20
CA LEU A 100 -1.44 5.09 -7.59
C LEU A 100 -2.48 6.22 -7.73
N GLU A 101 -3.66 6.05 -7.14
CA GLU A 101 -4.71 7.08 -7.14
C GLU A 101 -4.24 8.35 -6.42
N LYS A 102 -3.55 8.22 -5.28
CA LYS A 102 -2.95 9.35 -4.57
C LYS A 102 -1.87 10.06 -5.41
N ALA A 103 -1.00 9.32 -6.10
CA ALA A 103 0.03 9.90 -6.94
C ALA A 103 -0.55 10.70 -8.11
N VAL A 104 -1.61 10.18 -8.75
CA VAL A 104 -2.34 10.91 -9.81
C VAL A 104 -2.98 12.18 -9.26
N SER A 105 -3.60 12.11 -8.08
CA SER A 105 -4.22 13.27 -7.44
C SER A 105 -3.19 14.35 -7.06
N VAL A 106 -2.01 13.97 -6.55
CA VAL A 106 -0.95 14.94 -6.25
C VAL A 106 -0.40 15.57 -7.52
N ALA A 107 -0.19 14.78 -8.57
CA ALA A 107 0.26 15.27 -9.87
C ALA A 107 -0.75 16.25 -10.50
N SER A 108 -2.05 15.97 -10.39
CA SER A 108 -3.09 16.90 -10.87
C SER A 108 -3.12 18.20 -10.08
N THR A 109 -2.96 18.14 -8.74
CA THR A 109 -2.91 19.36 -7.91
C THR A 109 -1.67 20.20 -8.18
N GLN A 110 -0.51 19.57 -8.41
CA GLN A 110 0.71 20.29 -8.81
C GLN A 110 0.57 20.94 -10.18
N LYS A 111 -0.07 20.26 -11.14
CA LYS A 111 -0.34 20.79 -12.47
C LYS A 111 -1.30 21.99 -12.40
N GLU A 112 -2.39 21.89 -11.64
CA GLU A 112 -3.30 23.02 -11.40
C GLU A 112 -2.63 24.20 -10.68
N GLN A 113 -1.65 23.96 -9.80
CA GLN A 113 -0.88 25.04 -9.16
C GLN A 113 0.10 25.70 -10.13
N GLN A 114 0.74 24.95 -11.02
CA GLN A 114 1.55 25.50 -12.11
C GLN A 114 0.70 26.33 -13.08
N ASP A 115 -0.48 25.82 -13.45
CA ASP A 115 -1.43 26.52 -14.33
C ASP A 115 -2.02 27.80 -13.69
N LYS A 116 -1.94 27.95 -12.36
CA LYS A 116 -2.37 29.16 -11.62
C LYS A 116 -1.28 30.23 -11.48
N GLN A 117 -0.02 29.93 -11.78
CA GLN A 117 1.06 30.90 -11.83
C GLN A 117 1.78 30.93 -13.20
N PRO A 118 1.04 31.01 -14.32
CA PRO A 118 1.64 30.93 -15.65
C PRO A 118 2.62 32.09 -15.89
N ALA A 119 2.33 33.27 -15.33
CA ALA A 119 3.18 34.45 -15.45
C ALA A 119 4.55 34.27 -14.76
N LEU A 120 4.60 33.66 -13.57
CA LEU A 120 5.86 33.43 -12.85
C LEU A 120 6.68 32.31 -13.50
N THR A 121 6.03 31.26 -14.03
CA THR A 121 6.75 30.21 -14.76
C THR A 121 7.32 30.72 -16.08
N THR A 122 6.60 31.61 -16.77
CA THR A 122 7.07 32.26 -18.00
C THR A 122 8.25 33.21 -17.69
N LEU A 123 8.13 34.05 -16.66
CA LEU A 123 9.20 34.95 -16.22
C LEU A 123 10.48 34.22 -15.81
N VAL A 124 10.36 33.09 -15.09
CA VAL A 124 11.52 32.28 -14.71
C VAL A 124 12.15 31.63 -15.96
N GLY A 125 11.34 31.19 -16.93
CA GLY A 125 11.85 30.67 -18.21
C GLY A 125 12.60 31.71 -19.03
N GLU A 126 12.06 32.92 -19.14
CA GLU A 126 12.69 34.06 -19.83
C GLU A 126 13.99 34.50 -19.14
N LEU A 127 14.00 34.55 -17.81
CA LEU A 127 15.19 34.89 -17.04
C LEU A 127 16.31 33.85 -17.22
N VAL A 128 15.97 32.56 -17.23
CA VAL A 128 16.95 31.49 -17.48
C VAL A 128 17.54 31.60 -18.88
N ALA A 129 16.73 31.93 -19.90
CA ALA A 129 17.22 32.16 -21.26
C ALA A 129 18.16 33.38 -21.35
N GLN A 130 17.83 34.48 -20.66
CA GLN A 130 18.70 35.66 -20.59
C GLN A 130 20.04 35.36 -19.90
N VAL A 131 20.03 34.61 -18.80
CA VAL A 131 21.25 34.22 -18.09
C VAL A 131 22.11 33.31 -18.96
N GLN A 132 21.52 32.38 -19.72
CA GLN A 132 22.26 31.53 -20.65
C GLN A 132 22.94 32.33 -21.77
N GLY A 133 22.24 33.29 -22.37
CA GLY A 133 22.81 34.20 -23.38
C GLY A 133 24.01 34.99 -22.84
N LEU A 134 23.88 35.56 -21.63
CA LEU A 134 24.98 36.28 -20.97
C LEU A 134 26.19 35.39 -20.68
N VAL A 135 25.98 34.14 -20.30
CA VAL A 135 27.07 33.17 -20.08
C VAL A 135 27.80 32.85 -21.38
N GLU A 136 27.08 32.72 -22.49
CA GLU A 136 27.66 32.49 -23.82
C GLU A 136 28.44 33.71 -24.32
N GLU A 137 27.93 34.92 -24.12
CA GLU A 137 28.63 36.18 -24.44
C GLU A 137 29.92 36.33 -23.64
N ILE A 138 29.89 36.04 -22.33
CA ILE A 138 31.10 36.06 -21.50
C ILE A 138 32.12 35.01 -21.97
N ALA A 139 31.66 33.82 -22.35
CA ALA A 139 32.54 32.78 -22.88
C ALA A 139 33.17 33.19 -24.22
N TRP A 140 32.42 33.89 -25.08
CA TRP A 140 32.92 34.44 -26.33
C TRP A 140 33.93 35.57 -26.12
N MET A 141 33.64 36.53 -25.23
CA MET A 141 34.56 37.61 -24.88
C MET A 141 35.88 37.10 -24.29
N LYS A 142 35.81 36.08 -23.42
CA LYS A 142 37.01 35.41 -22.88
C LYS A 142 37.87 34.78 -23.96
N ARG A 143 37.26 34.15 -24.97
CA ARG A 143 37.98 33.56 -26.11
C ARG A 143 38.64 34.65 -26.96
N GLN A 144 37.94 35.75 -27.25
CA GLN A 144 38.53 36.86 -28.00
C GLN A 144 39.72 37.49 -27.29
N LEU A 145 39.61 37.76 -25.99
CA LEU A 145 40.71 38.29 -25.17
C LEU A 145 41.92 37.36 -25.14
N SER A 146 41.69 36.04 -25.09
CA SER A 146 42.79 35.06 -25.15
C SER A 146 43.49 35.02 -26.51
N THR A 147 42.80 35.37 -27.60
CA THR A 147 43.38 35.44 -28.95
C THR A 147 44.07 36.76 -29.27
N THR A 148 43.73 37.87 -28.60
CA THR A 148 44.40 39.17 -28.77
C THR A 148 45.60 39.38 -27.85
N LEU A 149 45.78 38.54 -26.82
CA LEU A 149 46.92 38.57 -25.89
C LEU A 149 47.97 37.46 -26.15
N ALA A 150 47.83 36.73 -27.26
CA ALA A 150 48.81 35.77 -27.77
C ALA A 150 49.52 36.35 -29.00
#